data_AF-A0A1E1WF08-F1
#
_entry.id   AF-A0A1E1WF08-F1
#
_cell.length_a   1.000
_cell.length_b   1.000
_cell.length_c   1.000
_cell.angle_alpha   90.00
_cell.angle_beta   90.00
_cell.angle_gamma   90.00
#
_symmetry.space_group_name_H-M   'P 1'
#
loop_
_entity.id
_entity.type
_entity.pdbx_description
1 polymer ?
#
loop_
_entity_poly.entity_id
_entity_poly.type
_entity_poly.pdbx_seq_one_letter_code
_entity_poly.pdbx_strand_id
1 'polypeptide(L)'
;QPHVSSCGHALHARCWRKYVDSVLDKENRRPYRLRQPAAFDVEKKEYLCPLCERLCNTALPLLPSPALPTGTPPPITEETYAEAVNLILKMKHQVSSEHICTEYCEEMHCQARARSVGAMSSDMEDESADESEVYVLTHSETLLPHEFLIHFEGEIPTYNDVTKSLIEEFATILPGICSLSESGSMVSVAALYRATAYTVISTNAVLQAEERPVLGDLPARHRDALQALIRLVAIVPAIWPTPKHLSHHCLSALHTLENTDPTTHDSFGTLVALVLTAPSLFGKNSGTARPNHLARQFTLQAFRADVTRAMLAIDLSAYKAEPMDEDACGSPKTDLENLLPFIKELRKGKADIEGLNAEAIWEKVKRQCHRFLRCCCLFFHFLSDIIPPTELTVVNGDTWETMCGYLDLPCTFKDLIEVPIARKKCLEWAALCGDTISPVALDAEEPPKLMPLPDDFSELMNVVSEFSCPNSEREDSKYPTMCLVCGQILCSQSYCCQTEIRKSGRSGGTEHVGA
;
A
#
# COMPACT_ATOMS: atom_id res chain seq x y z
N GLN A 1 30.06 -10.94 2.72
CA GLN A 1 29.13 -11.35 3.81
C GLN A 1 27.99 -10.33 3.86
N PRO A 2 26.71 -10.75 3.85
CA PRO A 2 25.58 -9.83 3.84
C PRO A 2 25.43 -9.09 5.17
N HIS A 3 24.93 -7.86 5.09
CA HIS A 3 24.56 -7.03 6.24
C HIS A 3 23.04 -6.95 6.36
N VAL A 4 22.54 -6.71 7.57
CA VAL A 4 21.13 -6.51 7.87
C VAL A 4 20.95 -5.26 8.74
N SER A 5 19.77 -4.63 8.68
CA SER A 5 19.39 -3.49 9.49
C SER A 5 17.90 -3.51 9.83
N SER A 6 17.52 -3.01 11.01
CA SER A 6 16.14 -2.90 11.46
C SER A 6 15.81 -1.50 12.00
N CYS A 7 16.76 -0.89 12.70
CA CYS A 7 16.64 0.41 13.36
C CYS A 7 17.54 1.50 12.74
N GLY A 8 18.20 1.20 11.61
CA GLY A 8 19.22 2.04 10.97
C GLY A 8 20.66 1.57 11.24
N HIS A 9 20.89 0.76 12.28
CA HIS A 9 22.21 0.19 12.56
C HIS A 9 22.48 -1.09 11.76
N ALA A 10 23.57 -1.10 11.00
CA ALA A 10 23.99 -2.24 10.21
C ALA A 10 24.76 -3.28 11.04
N LEU A 11 24.40 -4.55 10.88
CA LEU A 11 25.06 -5.71 11.49
C LEU A 11 25.37 -6.74 10.41
N HIS A 12 26.46 -7.50 10.54
CA HIS A 12 26.62 -8.69 9.69
C HIS A 12 25.46 -9.68 9.97
N ALA A 13 24.85 -10.26 8.95
CA ALA A 13 23.73 -11.19 9.12
C ALA A 13 24.02 -12.33 10.10
N ARG A 14 25.25 -12.89 10.03
CA ARG A 14 25.73 -13.93 10.95
C ARG A 14 25.83 -13.45 12.41
N CYS A 15 26.28 -12.21 12.62
CA CYS A 15 26.41 -11.63 13.96
C CYS A 15 25.04 -11.35 14.56
N TRP A 16 24.12 -10.81 13.74
CA TRP A 16 22.73 -10.60 14.12
C TRP A 16 22.04 -11.90 14.53
N ARG A 17 22.09 -12.95 13.69
CA ARG A 17 21.46 -14.25 13.99
C ARG A 17 21.97 -14.84 15.30
N LYS A 18 23.30 -14.90 15.48
CA LYS A 18 23.92 -15.36 16.73
C LYS A 18 23.50 -14.54 17.96
N TYR A 19 23.35 -13.23 17.79
CA TYR A 19 22.93 -12.35 18.88
C TYR A 19 21.47 -12.65 19.27
N VAL A 20 20.57 -12.69 18.29
CA VAL A 20 19.14 -13.01 18.52
C VAL A 20 19.00 -14.38 19.19
N ASP A 21 19.65 -15.42 18.67
CA ASP A 21 19.64 -16.76 19.26
C ASP A 21 20.10 -16.74 20.72
N SER A 22 21.16 -15.99 21.02
CA SER A 22 21.67 -15.85 22.39
C SER A 22 20.70 -15.10 23.32
N VAL A 23 19.99 -14.08 22.83
CA VAL A 23 18.98 -13.35 23.61
C VAL A 23 17.81 -14.26 23.94
N LEU A 24 17.31 -15.00 22.94
CA LEU A 24 16.21 -15.95 23.09
C LEU A 24 16.57 -17.06 24.10
N ASP A 25 17.76 -17.65 23.97
CA ASP A 25 18.25 -18.68 24.88
C ASP A 25 18.35 -18.20 26.34
N LYS A 26 18.83 -16.96 26.54
CA LYS A 26 18.94 -16.36 27.89
C LYS A 26 17.58 -16.14 28.51
N GLU A 27 16.62 -15.61 27.75
CA GLU A 27 15.28 -15.30 28.28
C GLU A 27 14.45 -16.57 28.51
N ASN A 28 14.59 -17.59 27.65
CA ASN A 28 13.95 -18.89 27.84
C ASN A 28 14.46 -19.64 29.08
N ARG A 29 15.71 -19.42 29.48
CA ARG A 29 16.31 -20.03 30.69
C ARG A 29 16.03 -19.26 31.98
N ARG A 30 15.34 -18.12 31.91
CA ARG A 30 15.14 -17.22 33.05
C ARG A 30 14.16 -17.85 34.06
N PRO A 31 14.52 -17.97 35.35
CA PRO A 31 13.65 -18.58 36.35
C PRO A 31 12.34 -17.79 36.52
N TYR A 32 11.20 -18.49 36.48
CA TYR A 32 9.85 -17.90 36.54
C TYR A 32 9.64 -16.92 37.71
N ARG A 33 10.31 -17.13 38.85
CA ARG A 33 10.19 -16.30 40.06
C ARG A 33 10.89 -14.93 40.00
N LEU A 34 11.72 -14.67 38.98
CA LEU A 34 12.49 -13.43 38.79
C LEU A 34 12.11 -12.68 37.49
N ARG A 35 11.01 -13.08 36.83
CA ARG A 35 10.45 -12.34 35.68
C ARG A 35 9.82 -11.04 36.16
N GLN A 36 10.62 -9.99 36.31
CA GLN A 36 10.09 -8.68 35.92
C GLN A 36 9.74 -8.76 34.43
N PRO A 37 8.68 -8.10 33.95
CA PRO A 37 8.33 -8.10 32.54
C PRO A 37 9.56 -7.66 31.73
N ALA A 38 10.04 -8.52 30.83
CA ALA A 38 11.07 -8.11 29.90
C ALA A 38 10.52 -6.96 29.04
N ALA A 39 11.38 -6.03 28.62
CA ALA A 39 10.99 -4.92 27.76
C ALA A 39 10.62 -5.34 26.32
N PHE A 40 10.61 -6.64 26.04
CA PHE A 40 10.34 -7.27 24.75
C PHE A 40 9.70 -8.64 24.96
N ASP A 41 8.91 -9.07 23.98
CA ASP A 41 8.20 -10.34 23.98
C ASP A 41 8.88 -11.38 23.07
N VAL A 42 9.46 -12.41 23.70
CA VAL A 42 10.13 -13.52 23.03
C VAL A 42 9.18 -14.32 22.14
N GLU A 43 7.91 -14.46 22.53
CA GLU A 43 6.91 -15.20 21.75
C GLU A 43 6.61 -14.48 20.43
N LYS A 44 6.75 -13.15 20.41
CA LYS A 44 6.65 -12.30 19.21
C LYS A 44 7.97 -12.12 18.45
N LYS A 45 9.01 -12.89 18.82
CA LYS A 45 10.37 -12.78 18.27
C LYS A 45 11.00 -11.39 18.45
N GLU A 46 10.59 -10.67 19.49
CA GLU A 46 11.14 -9.34 19.77
C GLU A 46 12.51 -9.43 20.44
N TYR A 47 13.36 -8.45 20.16
CA TYR A 47 14.68 -8.29 20.73
C TYR A 47 15.07 -6.80 20.74
N LEU A 48 16.00 -6.43 21.62
CA LEU A 48 16.56 -5.08 21.64
C LEU A 48 17.83 -5.05 20.77
N CYS A 49 17.94 -4.04 19.91
CA CYS A 49 19.15 -3.81 19.11
C CYS A 49 20.38 -3.69 20.03
N PRO A 50 21.50 -4.40 19.78
CA PRO A 50 22.69 -4.37 20.63
C PRO A 50 23.40 -3.01 20.65
N LEU A 51 23.02 -2.07 19.79
CA LEU A 51 23.66 -0.75 19.65
C LEU A 51 22.81 0.40 20.19
N CYS A 52 21.49 0.33 20.05
CA CYS A 52 20.59 1.43 20.44
C CYS A 52 19.40 1.00 21.31
N GLU A 53 19.34 -0.28 21.68
CA GLU A 53 18.31 -0.85 22.56
C GLU A 53 16.86 -0.65 22.09
N ARG A 54 16.65 -0.29 20.83
CA ARG A 54 15.31 -0.20 20.25
C ARG A 54 14.71 -1.59 20.05
N LEU A 55 13.41 -1.69 20.29
CA LEU A 55 12.62 -2.88 20.03
C LEU A 55 12.60 -3.20 18.53
N CYS A 56 12.95 -4.44 18.21
CA CYS A 56 12.99 -4.99 16.86
C CYS A 56 12.39 -6.40 16.89
N ASN A 57 11.73 -6.82 15.82
CA ASN A 57 11.20 -8.19 15.68
C ASN A 57 11.72 -8.90 14.43
N THR A 58 12.48 -8.21 13.59
CA THR A 58 13.09 -8.72 12.36
C THR A 58 14.26 -7.82 11.94
N ALA A 59 14.96 -8.18 10.86
CA ALA A 59 15.98 -7.33 10.23
C ALA A 59 15.93 -7.48 8.71
N LEU A 60 16.14 -6.38 8.00
CA LEU A 60 16.12 -6.29 6.55
C LEU A 60 17.53 -6.46 5.98
N PRO A 61 17.75 -7.37 5.03
CA PRO A 61 18.95 -7.39 4.18
C PRO A 61 19.28 -6.02 3.58
N LEU A 62 20.51 -5.56 3.76
CA LEU A 62 21.03 -4.37 3.11
C LEU A 62 21.57 -4.74 1.73
N LEU A 63 20.98 -4.14 0.70
CA LEU A 63 21.27 -4.44 -0.70
C LEU A 63 21.82 -3.20 -1.41
N PRO A 64 22.74 -3.38 -2.38
CA PRO A 64 23.21 -2.28 -3.21
C PRO A 64 22.06 -1.72 -4.04
N SER A 65 22.25 -0.51 -4.55
CA SER A 65 21.34 0.07 -5.54
C SER A 65 21.30 -0.81 -6.80
N PRO A 66 20.14 -0.95 -7.46
CA PRO A 66 20.04 -1.64 -8.74
C PRO A 66 21.03 -1.04 -9.76
N ALA A 67 21.64 -1.88 -10.57
CA ALA A 67 22.52 -1.40 -11.64
C ALA A 67 21.70 -0.59 -12.66
N LEU A 68 22.31 0.48 -13.18
CA LEU A 68 21.70 1.27 -14.25
C LEU A 68 21.53 0.39 -15.51
N PRO A 69 20.38 0.46 -16.20
CA PRO A 69 20.18 -0.27 -17.45
C PRO A 69 21.22 0.09 -18.51
N THR A 70 21.61 -0.87 -19.34
CA THR A 70 22.34 -0.60 -20.58
C THR A 70 21.36 -0.04 -21.63
N GLY A 71 21.10 1.26 -21.54
CA GLY A 71 20.20 1.99 -22.44
C GLY A 71 18.78 2.16 -21.90
N THR A 72 18.11 3.22 -22.34
CA THR A 72 16.70 3.49 -22.02
C THR A 72 15.82 2.87 -23.09
N PRO A 73 14.84 2.02 -22.73
CA PRO A 73 13.88 1.51 -23.70
C PRO A 73 13.07 2.69 -24.28
N PRO A 74 12.45 2.54 -25.47
CA PRO A 74 11.66 3.61 -26.08
C PRO A 74 10.43 3.97 -25.21
N PRO A 75 9.89 5.19 -25.31
CA PRO A 75 8.61 5.52 -24.69
C PRO A 75 7.47 4.65 -25.23
N ILE A 76 6.58 4.20 -24.34
CA ILE A 76 5.36 3.46 -24.71
C ILE A 76 4.23 4.48 -24.88
N THR A 77 3.56 4.48 -26.04
CA THR A 77 2.36 5.30 -26.25
C THR A 77 1.15 4.71 -25.52
N GLU A 78 0.12 5.52 -25.27
CA GLU A 78 -1.09 5.04 -24.59
C GLU A 78 -1.83 3.98 -25.40
N GLU A 79 -1.81 4.09 -26.73
CA GLU A 79 -2.38 3.10 -27.65
C GLU A 79 -1.68 1.74 -27.51
N THR A 80 -0.33 1.73 -27.61
CA THR A 80 0.45 0.51 -27.51
C THR A 80 0.29 -0.13 -26.13
N TYR A 81 0.26 0.67 -25.07
CA TYR A 81 -0.02 0.18 -23.72
C TYR A 81 -1.40 -0.49 -23.65
N ALA A 82 -2.46 0.21 -24.12
CA ALA A 82 -3.82 -0.29 -24.04
C ALA A 82 -4.01 -1.59 -24.85
N GLU A 83 -3.45 -1.67 -26.07
CA GLU A 83 -3.49 -2.87 -26.90
C GLU A 83 -2.76 -4.04 -26.24
N ALA A 84 -1.55 -3.80 -25.72
CA ALA A 84 -0.75 -4.81 -25.06
C ALA A 84 -1.44 -5.36 -23.80
N VAL A 85 -1.94 -4.48 -22.93
CA VAL A 85 -2.61 -4.85 -21.68
C VAL A 85 -3.91 -5.61 -21.94
N ASN A 86 -4.71 -5.17 -22.92
CA ASN A 86 -5.90 -5.90 -23.33
C ASN A 86 -5.56 -7.32 -23.81
N LEU A 87 -4.50 -7.48 -24.60
CA LEU A 87 -4.04 -8.80 -25.05
C LEU A 87 -3.54 -9.66 -23.89
N ILE A 88 -2.71 -9.11 -22.99
CA ILE A 88 -2.19 -9.77 -21.80
C ILE A 88 -3.32 -10.32 -20.94
N LEU A 89 -4.32 -9.47 -20.64
CA LEU A 89 -5.46 -9.83 -19.79
C LEU A 89 -6.44 -10.78 -20.46
N LYS A 90 -6.58 -10.72 -21.80
CA LYS A 90 -7.39 -11.66 -22.56
C LYS A 90 -6.77 -13.06 -22.61
N MET A 91 -5.44 -13.14 -22.75
CA MET A 91 -4.72 -14.41 -22.81
C MET A 91 -4.37 -15.01 -21.43
N LYS A 92 -4.81 -14.38 -20.34
CA LYS A 92 -4.61 -14.92 -19.00
C LYS A 92 -5.41 -16.20 -18.81
N HIS A 93 -4.83 -17.18 -18.14
CA HIS A 93 -5.46 -18.46 -17.87
C HIS A 93 -5.08 -18.95 -16.49
N GLN A 94 -5.99 -19.70 -15.86
CA GLN A 94 -5.81 -20.23 -14.53
C GLN A 94 -5.14 -21.60 -14.63
N VAL A 95 -4.12 -21.83 -13.81
CA VAL A 95 -3.37 -23.08 -13.74
C VAL A 95 -3.60 -23.71 -12.38
N SER A 96 -3.96 -25.00 -12.39
CA SER A 96 -4.02 -25.87 -11.22
C SER A 96 -3.21 -27.14 -11.51
N SER A 97 -2.85 -27.91 -10.48
CA SER A 97 -1.88 -29.02 -10.51
C SER A 97 -2.06 -30.03 -11.65
N GLU A 98 -3.28 -30.18 -12.17
CA GLU A 98 -3.59 -31.14 -13.25
C GLU A 98 -4.32 -30.51 -14.46
N HIS A 99 -4.58 -29.20 -14.47
CA HIS A 99 -5.43 -28.59 -15.50
C HIS A 99 -5.10 -27.12 -15.79
N ILE A 100 -5.05 -26.78 -17.09
CA ILE A 100 -4.88 -25.43 -17.63
C ILE A 100 -6.24 -24.95 -18.11
N CYS A 101 -6.89 -24.06 -17.35
CA CYS A 101 -8.19 -23.50 -17.69
C CYS A 101 -8.05 -22.19 -18.47
N THR A 102 -8.33 -22.23 -19.77
CA THR A 102 -8.39 -21.05 -20.65
C THR A 102 -9.83 -20.52 -20.81
N GLU A 103 -10.02 -19.34 -21.40
CA GLU A 103 -11.35 -18.77 -21.71
C GLU A 103 -12.21 -19.65 -22.64
N TYR A 104 -11.60 -20.65 -23.29
CA TYR A 104 -12.26 -21.64 -24.15
C TYR A 104 -12.44 -23.01 -23.49
N CYS A 105 -12.24 -23.13 -22.18
CA CYS A 105 -12.38 -24.40 -21.48
C CYS A 105 -13.87 -24.78 -21.33
N GLU A 106 -14.29 -25.81 -22.06
CA GLU A 106 -15.66 -26.37 -22.02
C GLU A 106 -15.84 -27.46 -20.92
N GLU A 107 -14.81 -27.74 -20.12
CA GLU A 107 -14.91 -28.77 -19.08
C GLU A 107 -15.88 -28.39 -17.95
N MET A 108 -16.83 -29.28 -17.71
CA MET A 108 -17.93 -29.12 -16.74
C MET A 108 -17.46 -28.80 -15.31
N HIS A 109 -16.29 -29.32 -14.92
CA HIS A 109 -15.70 -29.08 -13.59
C HIS A 109 -15.12 -27.66 -13.42
N CYS A 110 -14.71 -27.00 -14.51
CA CYS A 110 -14.22 -25.62 -14.49
C CYS A 110 -15.37 -24.60 -14.45
N GLN A 111 -16.46 -24.86 -15.16
CA GLN A 111 -17.69 -24.04 -15.08
C GLN A 111 -18.37 -24.14 -13.69
N ALA A 112 -18.28 -25.29 -13.03
CA ALA A 112 -18.77 -25.47 -11.66
C ALA A 112 -17.87 -24.74 -10.63
N ARG A 113 -16.54 -24.85 -10.73
CA ARG A 113 -15.60 -24.17 -9.82
C ARG A 113 -15.66 -22.64 -9.90
N ALA A 114 -15.85 -22.06 -11.09
CA ALA A 114 -16.06 -20.62 -11.25
C ALA A 114 -17.33 -20.09 -10.52
N ARG A 115 -18.29 -20.97 -10.23
CA ARG A 115 -19.54 -20.65 -9.51
C ARG A 115 -19.49 -21.02 -8.02
N SER A 116 -18.48 -21.76 -7.58
CA SER A 116 -18.38 -22.32 -6.23
C SER A 116 -17.25 -21.67 -5.44
N VAL A 117 -17.39 -20.37 -5.15
CA VAL A 117 -16.78 -19.80 -3.93
C VAL A 117 -17.60 -20.31 -2.74
N GLY A 118 -17.13 -21.38 -2.11
CA GLY A 118 -17.68 -21.90 -0.86
C GLY A 118 -18.35 -23.26 -0.96
N ALA A 119 -17.54 -24.32 -1.04
CA ALA A 119 -17.90 -25.61 -0.48
C ALA A 119 -16.61 -26.37 -0.14
N MET A 120 -16.32 -26.47 1.16
CA MET A 120 -15.23 -27.31 1.67
C MET A 120 -15.62 -28.78 1.44
N SER A 121 -14.80 -29.51 0.69
CA SER A 121 -14.82 -30.97 0.72
C SER A 121 -13.79 -31.42 1.75
N SER A 122 -14.27 -32.01 2.84
CA SER A 122 -13.45 -32.77 3.78
C SER A 122 -13.02 -34.06 3.10
N ASP A 123 -11.72 -34.22 2.91
CA ASP A 123 -10.98 -35.49 2.74
C ASP A 123 -9.92 -35.26 1.66
N MET A 124 -8.64 -35.19 2.06
CA MET A 124 -7.48 -35.79 1.38
C MET A 124 -6.23 -35.63 2.26
N GLU A 125 -5.39 -36.65 2.18
CA GLU A 125 -4.21 -36.95 2.98
C GLU A 125 -3.04 -35.97 2.70
N ASP A 126 -2.03 -35.97 3.58
CA ASP A 126 -0.81 -35.12 3.58
C ASP A 126 -0.04 -35.12 2.24
N GLU A 127 -0.50 -34.35 1.25
CA GLU A 127 0.32 -33.82 0.16
C GLU A 127 0.91 -32.47 0.58
N SER A 128 2.18 -32.22 0.26
CA SER A 128 2.82 -30.95 0.63
C SER A 128 2.06 -29.77 0.02
N ALA A 129 1.67 -28.79 0.85
CA ALA A 129 0.81 -27.66 0.50
C ALA A 129 1.20 -26.83 -0.74
N ASP A 130 2.43 -26.98 -1.25
CA ASP A 130 2.94 -26.29 -2.45
C ASP A 130 2.42 -26.89 -3.77
N GLU A 131 1.92 -28.14 -3.80
CA GLU A 131 1.50 -28.83 -5.04
C GLU A 131 0.03 -28.60 -5.42
N SER A 132 -0.76 -27.90 -4.58
CA SER A 132 -2.19 -27.61 -4.83
C SER A 132 -2.49 -26.13 -5.13
N GLU A 133 -1.46 -25.30 -5.30
CA GLU A 133 -1.65 -23.85 -5.47
C GLU A 133 -2.25 -23.49 -6.86
N VAL A 134 -3.34 -22.72 -6.83
CA VAL A 134 -4.01 -22.18 -8.01
C VAL A 134 -3.44 -20.80 -8.32
N TYR A 135 -2.91 -20.62 -9.53
CA TYR A 135 -2.33 -19.35 -9.96
C TYR A 135 -2.77 -18.97 -11.37
N VAL A 136 -2.42 -17.74 -11.80
CA VAL A 136 -2.82 -17.20 -13.12
C VAL A 136 -1.55 -16.86 -13.89
N LEU A 137 -1.48 -17.27 -15.16
CA LEU A 137 -0.39 -16.97 -16.08
C LEU A 137 -0.92 -16.39 -17.38
N THR A 138 -0.01 -15.87 -18.21
CA THR A 138 -0.26 -15.47 -19.59
C THR A 138 0.91 -15.91 -20.47
N HIS A 139 0.63 -16.20 -21.74
CA HIS A 139 1.65 -16.54 -22.76
C HIS A 139 1.67 -15.51 -23.91
N SER A 140 1.20 -14.29 -23.64
CA SER A 140 1.06 -13.24 -24.64
C SER A 140 2.41 -12.72 -25.14
N GLU A 141 3.54 -13.08 -24.53
CA GLU A 141 4.86 -12.62 -24.97
C GLU A 141 5.20 -13.00 -26.42
N THR A 142 4.53 -14.02 -26.97
CA THR A 142 4.73 -14.46 -28.35
C THR A 142 4.03 -13.57 -29.39
N LEU A 143 3.04 -12.77 -28.94
CA LEU A 143 2.21 -11.93 -29.80
C LEU A 143 2.43 -10.43 -29.56
N LEU A 144 3.12 -10.06 -28.48
CA LEU A 144 3.41 -8.67 -28.15
C LEU A 144 4.52 -8.09 -29.04
N PRO A 145 4.44 -6.81 -29.42
CA PRO A 145 5.51 -6.15 -30.17
C PRO A 145 6.84 -6.16 -29.40
N HIS A 146 7.95 -6.31 -30.12
CA HIS A 146 9.29 -6.26 -29.52
C HIS A 146 9.55 -4.95 -28.76
N GLU A 147 9.05 -3.83 -29.28
CA GLU A 147 9.15 -2.51 -28.64
C GLU A 147 8.48 -2.46 -27.26
N PHE A 148 7.48 -3.32 -27.01
CA PHE A 148 6.87 -3.46 -25.68
C PHE A 148 7.65 -4.46 -24.81
N LEU A 149 8.14 -5.56 -25.39
CA LEU A 149 8.85 -6.61 -24.66
C LEU A 149 10.20 -6.16 -24.08
N ILE A 150 10.88 -5.22 -24.74
CA ILE A 150 12.16 -4.66 -24.27
C ILE A 150 12.07 -4.04 -22.85
N HIS A 151 10.87 -3.66 -22.39
CA HIS A 151 10.66 -3.13 -21.05
C HIS A 151 10.81 -4.18 -19.94
N PHE A 152 10.68 -5.46 -20.28
CA PHE A 152 10.82 -6.60 -19.37
C PHE A 152 12.24 -7.18 -19.37
N GLU A 153 13.10 -6.73 -20.30
CA GLU A 153 14.47 -7.19 -20.42
C GLU A 153 15.38 -6.50 -19.39
N GLY A 154 16.20 -7.28 -18.71
CA GLY A 154 17.19 -6.77 -17.77
C GLY A 154 18.18 -7.86 -17.36
N GLU A 155 19.39 -7.45 -17.00
CA GLU A 155 20.38 -8.37 -16.45
C GLU A 155 19.89 -8.92 -15.11
N ILE A 156 19.98 -10.25 -14.95
CA ILE A 156 19.64 -10.91 -13.70
C ILE A 156 20.85 -10.80 -12.77
N PRO A 157 20.79 -10.01 -11.69
CA PRO A 157 21.90 -9.88 -10.75
C PRO A 157 22.19 -11.22 -10.07
N THR A 158 23.47 -11.48 -9.83
CA THR A 158 23.92 -12.68 -9.11
C THR A 158 24.04 -12.39 -7.62
N TYR A 159 23.34 -13.18 -6.81
CA TYR A 159 23.41 -13.11 -5.35
C TYR A 159 23.83 -14.47 -4.78
N ASN A 160 24.58 -14.44 -3.68
CA ASN A 160 24.93 -15.65 -2.95
C ASN A 160 23.70 -16.25 -2.25
N ASP A 161 23.77 -17.55 -1.93
CA ASP A 161 22.64 -18.30 -1.35
C ASP A 161 22.24 -17.77 0.03
N VAL A 162 23.18 -17.22 0.79
CA VAL A 162 22.89 -16.60 2.10
C VAL A 162 21.96 -15.40 1.94
N THR A 163 22.20 -14.54 0.94
CA THR A 163 21.33 -13.39 0.66
C THR A 163 19.95 -13.84 0.22
N LYS A 164 19.85 -14.86 -0.66
CA LYS A 164 18.55 -15.40 -1.12
C LYS A 164 17.74 -15.96 0.05
N SER A 165 18.37 -16.81 0.87
CA SER A 165 17.77 -17.40 2.07
C SER A 165 17.30 -16.33 3.07
N LEU A 166 18.05 -15.25 3.28
CA LEU A 166 17.61 -14.16 4.16
C LEU A 166 16.35 -13.45 3.67
N ILE A 167 16.16 -13.35 2.35
CA ILE A 167 15.01 -12.67 1.75
C ILE A 167 13.78 -13.58 1.81
N GLU A 168 13.94 -14.87 1.52
CA GLU A 168 12.89 -15.88 1.70
C GLU A 168 12.46 -15.99 3.17
N GLU A 169 13.41 -16.05 4.11
CA GLU A 169 13.15 -16.02 5.55
C GLU A 169 12.38 -14.75 5.95
N PHE A 170 12.74 -13.59 5.41
CA PHE A 170 12.02 -12.35 5.69
C PHE A 170 10.58 -12.40 5.17
N ALA A 171 10.38 -12.81 3.91
CA ALA A 171 9.07 -12.87 3.28
C ALA A 171 8.11 -13.83 4.02
N THR A 172 8.61 -14.98 4.47
CA THR A 172 7.81 -15.99 5.18
C THR A 172 7.32 -15.56 6.58
N ILE A 173 7.97 -14.55 7.19
CA ILE A 173 7.53 -14.00 8.48
C ILE A 173 6.34 -13.05 8.30
N LEU A 174 6.21 -12.41 7.13
CA LEU A 174 5.24 -11.33 6.92
C LEU A 174 3.77 -11.76 7.02
N PRO A 175 3.31 -12.92 6.51
CA PRO A 175 1.91 -13.34 6.67
C PRO A 175 1.45 -13.34 8.13
N GLY A 176 2.30 -13.85 9.04
CA GLY A 176 2.02 -13.86 10.48
C GLY A 176 1.93 -12.44 11.07
N ILE A 177 2.83 -11.54 10.65
CA ILE A 177 2.77 -10.12 11.07
C ILE A 177 1.49 -9.45 10.55
N CYS A 178 1.07 -9.78 9.33
CA CYS A 178 -0.16 -9.29 8.71
C CYS A 178 -1.43 -10.00 9.21
N SER A 179 -1.33 -10.86 10.23
CA SER A 179 -2.46 -11.63 10.78
C SER A 179 -3.20 -12.48 9.74
N LEU A 180 -2.50 -12.96 8.71
CA LEU A 180 -3.06 -13.87 7.71
C LEU A 180 -3.04 -15.31 8.24
N SER A 181 -4.18 -15.98 8.11
CA SER A 181 -4.34 -17.40 8.51
C SER A 181 -3.71 -18.37 7.52
N GLU A 182 -3.60 -17.96 6.26
CA GLU A 182 -2.99 -18.73 5.19
C GLU A 182 -1.48 -18.49 5.16
N SER A 183 -0.73 -19.57 5.00
CA SER A 183 0.73 -19.57 4.86
C SER A 183 1.10 -20.23 3.55
N GLY A 184 2.07 -19.67 2.83
CA GLY A 184 2.53 -20.20 1.56
C GLY A 184 3.44 -19.21 0.85
N SER A 185 4.15 -19.69 -0.17
CA SER A 185 5.09 -18.86 -0.94
C SER A 185 4.35 -17.72 -1.65
N MET A 186 3.19 -17.99 -2.25
CA MET A 186 2.39 -16.96 -2.92
C MET A 186 1.83 -15.92 -1.94
N VAL A 187 1.37 -16.33 -0.76
CA VAL A 187 0.86 -15.42 0.28
C VAL A 187 1.99 -14.56 0.88
N SER A 188 3.17 -15.13 1.06
CA SER A 188 4.37 -14.42 1.56
C SER A 188 4.76 -13.26 0.64
N VAL A 189 4.73 -13.49 -0.67
CA VAL A 189 4.97 -12.46 -1.68
C VAL A 189 3.90 -11.37 -1.63
N ALA A 190 2.61 -11.73 -1.52
CA ALA A 190 1.54 -10.75 -1.42
C ALA A 190 1.68 -9.87 -0.17
N ALA A 191 1.99 -10.49 0.97
CA ALA A 191 2.24 -9.80 2.23
C ALA A 191 3.44 -8.85 2.12
N LEU A 192 4.49 -9.24 1.39
CA LEU A 192 5.66 -8.40 1.11
C LEU A 192 5.31 -7.12 0.36
N TYR A 193 4.54 -7.21 -0.73
CA TYR A 193 4.14 -6.01 -1.48
C TYR A 193 3.16 -5.13 -0.70
N ARG A 194 2.21 -5.72 0.03
CA ARG A 194 1.28 -4.98 0.90
C ARG A 194 2.02 -4.26 2.03
N ALA A 195 2.96 -4.93 2.69
CA ALA A 195 3.79 -4.33 3.74
C ALA A 195 4.64 -3.18 3.18
N THR A 196 5.16 -3.32 1.96
CA THR A 196 5.93 -2.26 1.28
C THR A 196 5.06 -1.04 1.01
N ALA A 197 3.89 -1.22 0.39
CA ALA A 197 2.96 -0.13 0.14
C ALA A 197 2.51 0.57 1.44
N TYR A 198 2.14 -0.22 2.45
CA TYR A 198 1.74 0.30 3.76
C TYR A 198 2.88 1.08 4.45
N THR A 199 4.13 0.64 4.33
CA THR A 199 5.28 1.34 4.92
C THR A 199 5.50 2.71 4.26
N VAL A 200 5.31 2.82 2.94
CA VAL A 200 5.37 4.11 2.23
C VAL A 200 4.21 5.02 2.65
N ILE A 201 2.98 4.48 2.66
CA ILE A 201 1.77 5.20 3.08
C ILE A 201 1.90 5.74 4.50
N SER A 202 2.31 4.90 5.44
CA SER A 202 2.45 5.28 6.85
C SER A 202 3.57 6.28 7.06
N THR A 203 4.68 6.15 6.33
CA THR A 203 5.74 7.17 6.35
C THR A 203 5.23 8.50 5.83
N ASN A 204 4.47 8.51 4.73
CA ASN A 204 3.85 9.74 4.23
C ASN A 204 2.91 10.38 5.26
N ALA A 205 2.08 9.58 5.94
CA ALA A 205 1.17 10.09 6.98
C ALA A 205 1.94 10.75 8.15
N VAL A 206 3.06 10.16 8.57
CA VAL A 206 3.95 10.76 9.58
C VAL A 206 4.54 12.08 9.08
N LEU A 207 5.04 12.12 7.84
CA LEU A 207 5.60 13.36 7.27
C LEU A 207 4.55 14.47 7.18
N GLN A 208 3.31 14.15 6.81
CA GLN A 208 2.20 15.11 6.80
C GLN A 208 1.84 15.56 8.22
N ALA A 209 1.82 14.65 9.19
CA ALA A 209 1.46 14.98 10.57
C ALA A 209 2.50 15.91 11.22
N GLU A 210 3.78 15.75 10.85
CA GLU A 210 4.90 16.57 11.32
C GLU A 210 5.22 17.76 10.40
N GLU A 211 4.40 18.03 9.38
CA GLU A 211 4.58 19.13 8.41
C GLU A 211 5.95 19.14 7.72
N ARG A 212 6.49 17.94 7.45
CA ARG A 212 7.79 17.74 6.80
C ARG A 212 7.70 17.66 5.28
N PRO A 213 8.76 18.09 4.56
CA PRO A 213 8.85 17.89 3.11
C PRO A 213 8.85 16.41 2.74
N VAL A 214 8.37 16.08 1.54
CA VAL A 214 8.26 14.68 1.06
C VAL A 214 9.64 14.02 0.97
N LEU A 215 10.67 14.72 0.47
CA LEU A 215 11.99 14.17 0.16
C LEU A 215 13.17 14.90 0.83
N GLY A 216 12.91 15.88 1.70
CA GLY A 216 13.95 16.75 2.27
C GLY A 216 14.51 16.34 3.63
N ASP A 217 13.63 16.08 4.60
CA ASP A 217 14.00 15.84 6.01
C ASP A 217 13.29 14.60 6.56
N LEU A 218 13.51 13.46 5.92
CA LEU A 218 13.00 12.19 6.41
C LEU A 218 13.78 11.78 7.66
N PRO A 219 13.11 11.44 8.78
CA PRO A 219 13.80 10.89 9.94
C PRO A 219 14.60 9.66 9.52
N ALA A 220 15.86 9.56 9.97
CA ALA A 220 16.81 8.55 9.51
C ALA A 220 16.24 7.13 9.54
N ARG A 221 15.45 6.80 10.57
CA ARG A 221 14.77 5.50 10.68
C ARG A 221 13.82 5.21 9.51
N HIS A 222 12.99 6.19 9.12
CA HIS A 222 12.05 6.03 8.00
C HIS A 222 12.80 5.90 6.68
N ARG A 223 13.79 6.77 6.45
CA ARG A 223 14.64 6.71 5.26
C ARG A 223 15.33 5.34 5.13
N ASP A 224 16.02 4.89 6.18
CA ASP A 224 16.79 3.65 6.13
C ASP A 224 15.88 2.41 5.98
N ALA A 225 14.70 2.44 6.61
CA ALA A 225 13.70 1.38 6.46
C ALA A 225 13.10 1.33 5.05
N LEU A 226 12.71 2.47 4.48
CA LEU A 226 12.19 2.56 3.12
C LEU A 226 13.24 2.11 2.10
N GLN A 227 14.48 2.59 2.24
CA GLN A 227 15.58 2.21 1.36
C GLN A 227 15.85 0.69 1.42
N ALA A 228 15.93 0.10 2.61
CA ALA A 228 16.19 -1.32 2.74
C ALA A 228 15.02 -2.17 2.21
N LEU A 229 13.78 -1.82 2.56
CA LEU A 229 12.59 -2.58 2.17
C LEU A 229 12.33 -2.51 0.67
N ILE A 230 12.29 -1.30 0.08
CA ILE A 230 11.97 -1.13 -1.35
C ILE A 230 13.03 -1.82 -2.22
N ARG A 231 14.32 -1.73 -1.86
CA ARG A 231 15.38 -2.43 -2.59
C ARG A 231 15.30 -3.95 -2.44
N LEU A 232 14.96 -4.45 -1.25
CA LEU A 232 14.73 -5.88 -1.04
C LEU A 232 13.61 -6.39 -1.94
N VAL A 233 12.52 -5.65 -2.02
CA VAL A 233 11.35 -6.09 -2.78
C VAL A 233 11.59 -5.94 -4.27
N ALA A 234 12.35 -4.93 -4.70
CA ALA A 234 12.71 -4.70 -6.10
C ALA A 234 13.55 -5.84 -6.71
N ILE A 235 14.32 -6.58 -5.89
CA ILE A 235 15.15 -7.69 -6.39
C ILE A 235 14.41 -9.04 -6.41
N VAL A 236 13.22 -9.13 -5.81
CA VAL A 236 12.42 -10.37 -5.74
C VAL A 236 12.24 -11.03 -7.12
N PRO A 237 11.93 -10.30 -8.22
CA PRO A 237 11.83 -10.89 -9.56
C PRO A 237 13.08 -11.64 -10.06
N ALA A 238 14.26 -11.30 -9.54
CA ALA A 238 15.53 -11.91 -9.93
C ALA A 238 15.88 -13.17 -9.13
N ILE A 239 15.36 -13.29 -7.91
CA ILE A 239 15.81 -14.31 -6.95
C ILE A 239 14.72 -15.27 -6.50
N TRP A 240 13.44 -14.91 -6.66
CA TRP A 240 12.35 -15.72 -6.13
C TRP A 240 12.32 -17.09 -6.82
N PRO A 241 12.20 -18.20 -6.06
CA PRO A 241 12.30 -19.55 -6.64
C PRO A 241 11.17 -19.88 -7.60
N THR A 242 9.97 -19.34 -7.36
CA THR A 242 8.77 -19.65 -8.15
C THR A 242 8.22 -18.40 -8.84
N PRO A 243 8.78 -17.97 -9.99
CA PRO A 243 8.39 -16.73 -10.67
C PRO A 243 6.93 -16.70 -11.13
N LYS A 244 6.27 -17.87 -11.23
CA LYS A 244 4.83 -17.97 -11.49
C LYS A 244 3.97 -17.29 -10.43
N HIS A 245 4.41 -17.27 -9.16
CA HIS A 245 3.71 -16.56 -8.09
C HIS A 245 3.77 -15.04 -8.32
N LEU A 246 4.90 -14.56 -8.82
CA LEU A 246 5.07 -13.15 -9.17
C LEU A 246 4.20 -12.77 -10.38
N SER A 247 4.17 -13.62 -11.42
CA SER A 247 3.28 -13.46 -12.57
C SER A 247 1.81 -13.38 -12.15
N HIS A 248 1.37 -14.27 -11.26
CA HIS A 248 0.00 -14.25 -10.73
C HIS A 248 -0.34 -12.92 -10.05
N HIS A 249 0.55 -12.42 -9.17
CA HIS A 249 0.35 -11.14 -8.50
C HIS A 249 0.37 -9.98 -9.49
N CYS A 250 1.25 -10.00 -10.49
CA CYS A 250 1.29 -9.00 -11.55
C CYS A 250 -0.02 -8.95 -12.35
N LEU A 251 -0.51 -10.11 -12.79
CA LEU A 251 -1.75 -10.22 -13.57
C LEU A 251 -2.98 -9.86 -12.74
N SER A 252 -2.98 -10.22 -11.45
CA SER A 252 -4.07 -9.88 -10.53
C SER A 252 -4.10 -8.38 -10.25
N ALA A 253 -2.95 -7.75 -10.02
CA ALA A 253 -2.83 -6.30 -9.84
C ALA A 253 -3.21 -5.55 -11.12
N LEU A 254 -2.73 -6.00 -12.29
CA LEU A 254 -3.09 -5.41 -13.58
C LEU A 254 -4.59 -5.54 -13.86
N HIS A 255 -5.16 -6.71 -13.59
CA HIS A 255 -6.60 -6.91 -13.74
C HIS A 255 -7.43 -6.04 -12.78
N THR A 256 -6.95 -5.88 -11.54
CA THR A 256 -7.59 -5.00 -10.55
C THR A 256 -7.60 -3.57 -11.06
N LEU A 257 -6.44 -3.05 -11.48
CA LEU A 257 -6.34 -1.69 -12.00
C LEU A 257 -7.20 -1.47 -13.25
N GLU A 258 -7.21 -2.42 -14.18
CA GLU A 258 -7.82 -2.22 -15.49
C GLU A 258 -9.32 -2.56 -15.53
N ASN A 259 -9.77 -3.57 -14.79
CA ASN A 259 -11.09 -4.19 -14.99
C ASN A 259 -11.92 -4.28 -13.71
N THR A 260 -11.58 -3.53 -12.66
CA THR A 260 -12.40 -3.45 -11.44
C THR A 260 -12.81 -2.02 -11.13
N ASP A 261 -13.79 -1.88 -10.24
CA ASP A 261 -14.26 -0.58 -9.77
C ASP A 261 -13.14 0.15 -8.99
N PRO A 262 -12.72 1.36 -9.41
CA PRO A 262 -11.65 2.12 -8.76
C PRO A 262 -11.98 2.56 -7.33
N THR A 263 -13.24 2.48 -6.90
CA THR A 263 -13.65 2.79 -5.53
C THR A 263 -13.43 1.63 -4.55
N THR A 264 -13.15 0.43 -5.06
CA THR A 264 -13.07 -0.80 -4.24
C THR A 264 -11.64 -1.18 -3.81
N HIS A 265 -10.63 -0.54 -4.37
CA HIS A 265 -9.24 -0.90 -4.14
C HIS A 265 -8.35 0.34 -3.97
N ASP A 266 -7.23 0.16 -3.25
CA ASP A 266 -6.21 1.21 -3.09
C ASP A 266 -5.30 1.24 -4.33
N SER A 267 -5.40 2.32 -5.12
CA SER A 267 -4.64 2.46 -6.37
C SER A 267 -3.13 2.45 -6.14
N PHE A 268 -2.64 2.99 -5.01
CA PHE A 268 -1.21 3.03 -4.72
C PHE A 268 -0.66 1.63 -4.38
N GLY A 269 -1.33 0.86 -3.51
CA GLY A 269 -0.94 -0.50 -3.18
C GLY A 269 -0.95 -1.43 -4.40
N THR A 270 -1.95 -1.30 -5.28
CA THR A 270 -2.01 -2.01 -6.56
C THR A 270 -0.84 -1.63 -7.47
N LEU A 271 -0.51 -0.34 -7.56
CA LEU A 271 0.64 0.15 -8.34
C LEU A 271 1.96 -0.43 -7.83
N VAL A 272 2.19 -0.43 -6.51
CA VAL A 272 3.41 -0.98 -5.89
C VAL A 272 3.57 -2.46 -6.25
N ALA A 273 2.51 -3.26 -6.09
CA ALA A 273 2.54 -4.67 -6.48
C ALA A 273 2.82 -4.84 -7.98
N LEU A 274 2.17 -4.05 -8.83
CA LEU A 274 2.30 -4.13 -10.28
C LEU A 274 3.72 -3.78 -10.74
N VAL A 275 4.28 -2.65 -10.31
CA VAL A 275 5.65 -2.22 -10.67
C VAL A 275 6.69 -3.24 -10.19
N LEU A 276 6.54 -3.77 -8.97
CA LEU A 276 7.52 -4.69 -8.39
C LEU A 276 7.47 -6.10 -9.00
N THR A 277 6.31 -6.53 -9.50
CA THR A 277 6.14 -7.87 -10.11
C THR A 277 6.21 -7.88 -11.63
N ALA A 278 6.08 -6.70 -12.28
CA ALA A 278 6.11 -6.55 -13.73
C ALA A 278 7.25 -7.30 -14.43
N PRO A 279 8.51 -7.31 -13.94
CA PRO A 279 9.58 -8.03 -14.64
C PRO A 279 9.31 -9.53 -14.79
N SER A 280 8.53 -10.14 -13.90
CA SER A 280 8.16 -11.56 -13.92
C SER A 280 6.75 -11.81 -14.46
N LEU A 281 6.14 -10.86 -15.19
CA LEU A 281 4.80 -10.98 -15.77
C LEU A 281 4.59 -12.30 -16.53
N PHE A 282 5.61 -12.78 -17.25
CA PHE A 282 5.56 -14.00 -18.07
C PHE A 282 6.07 -15.26 -17.35
N GLY A 283 6.07 -15.27 -16.02
CA GLY A 283 6.40 -16.45 -15.21
C GLY A 283 7.86 -16.90 -15.29
N LYS A 284 8.77 -15.98 -15.61
CA LYS A 284 10.22 -16.22 -15.72
C LYS A 284 10.98 -15.31 -14.73
N ASN A 285 12.13 -15.77 -14.27
CA ASN A 285 13.05 -14.92 -13.53
C ASN A 285 13.56 -13.83 -14.46
N SER A 286 13.60 -12.59 -13.97
CA SER A 286 13.97 -11.43 -14.75
C SER A 286 14.86 -10.48 -13.95
N GLY A 287 15.28 -9.39 -14.55
CA GLY A 287 15.99 -8.32 -13.85
C GLY A 287 15.18 -7.72 -12.71
N THR A 288 15.83 -6.85 -11.95
CA THR A 288 15.19 -6.14 -10.82
C THR A 288 14.07 -5.22 -11.31
N ALA A 289 13.03 -5.06 -10.51
CA ALA A 289 12.04 -4.01 -10.73
C ALA A 289 12.71 -2.63 -10.69
N ARG A 290 12.33 -1.77 -11.63
CA ARG A 290 12.93 -0.46 -11.82
C ARG A 290 11.94 0.49 -12.47
N PRO A 291 12.12 1.81 -12.34
CA PRO A 291 11.31 2.76 -13.08
C PRO A 291 11.73 2.72 -14.55
N ASN A 292 10.75 2.51 -15.42
CA ASN A 292 10.89 2.53 -16.87
C ASN A 292 9.58 3.10 -17.46
N HIS A 293 9.49 3.22 -18.78
CA HIS A 293 8.27 3.75 -19.40
C HIS A 293 7.02 2.86 -19.16
N LEU A 294 7.18 1.56 -18.88
CA LEU A 294 6.07 0.70 -18.49
C LEU A 294 5.56 1.03 -17.07
N ALA A 295 6.46 1.20 -16.10
CA ALA A 295 6.13 1.65 -14.75
C ALA A 295 5.48 3.04 -14.76
N ARG A 296 5.92 3.94 -15.65
CA ARG A 296 5.27 5.23 -15.90
C ARG A 296 3.83 5.05 -16.39
N GLN A 297 3.59 4.15 -17.36
CA GLN A 297 2.23 3.89 -17.84
C GLN A 297 1.33 3.28 -16.76
N PHE A 298 1.84 2.34 -15.95
CA PHE A 298 1.12 1.83 -14.78
C PHE A 298 0.78 2.95 -13.78
N THR A 299 1.73 3.85 -13.53
CA THR A 299 1.54 4.99 -12.63
C THR A 299 0.48 5.94 -13.17
N LEU A 300 0.49 6.23 -14.47
CA LEU A 300 -0.50 7.07 -15.13
C LEU A 300 -1.90 6.47 -15.06
N GLN A 301 -2.06 5.16 -15.30
CA GLN A 301 -3.36 4.51 -15.19
C GLN A 301 -3.86 4.46 -13.74
N ALA A 302 -2.97 4.15 -12.77
CA ALA A 302 -3.32 4.21 -11.35
C ALA A 302 -3.71 5.63 -10.90
N PHE A 303 -3.04 6.65 -11.43
CA PHE A 303 -3.39 8.04 -11.17
C PHE A 303 -4.75 8.41 -11.76
N ARG A 304 -5.04 8.01 -12.99
CA ARG A 304 -6.36 8.23 -13.61
C ARG A 304 -7.47 7.48 -12.87
N ALA A 305 -7.20 6.27 -12.37
CA ALA A 305 -8.14 5.53 -11.53
C ALA A 305 -8.45 6.28 -10.23
N ASP A 306 -7.43 6.83 -9.57
CA ASP A 306 -7.58 7.62 -8.34
C ASP A 306 -8.32 8.96 -8.59
N VAL A 307 -8.01 9.65 -9.69
CA VAL A 307 -8.75 10.85 -10.13
C VAL A 307 -10.21 10.51 -10.43
N THR A 308 -10.47 9.40 -11.11
CA THR A 308 -11.84 8.92 -11.41
C THR A 308 -12.60 8.61 -10.12
N ARG A 309 -11.96 7.91 -9.18
CA ARG A 309 -12.50 7.64 -7.83
C ARG A 309 -12.88 8.95 -7.12
N ALA A 310 -11.99 9.94 -7.10
CA ALA A 310 -12.26 11.24 -6.48
C ALA A 310 -13.45 11.97 -7.14
N MET A 311 -13.54 11.96 -8.48
CA MET A 311 -14.66 12.55 -9.21
C MET A 311 -15.99 11.82 -8.99
N LEU A 312 -15.97 10.51 -8.75
CA LEU A 312 -17.16 9.74 -8.40
C LEU A 312 -17.61 9.98 -6.95
N ALA A 313 -16.65 10.16 -6.04
CA ALA A 313 -16.90 10.25 -4.60
C ALA A 313 -17.20 11.66 -4.07
N ILE A 314 -16.77 12.73 -4.77
CA ILE A 314 -16.93 14.11 -4.28
C ILE A 314 -18.40 14.53 -4.07
N ASP A 315 -18.69 15.21 -2.97
CA ASP A 315 -20.00 15.87 -2.79
C ASP A 315 -20.03 17.19 -3.56
N LEU A 316 -20.78 17.24 -4.66
CA LEU A 316 -20.89 18.42 -5.51
C LEU A 316 -21.71 19.55 -4.87
N SER A 317 -22.59 19.24 -3.91
CA SER A 317 -23.51 20.22 -3.33
C SER A 317 -22.80 21.32 -2.54
N ALA A 318 -21.57 21.04 -2.08
CA ALA A 318 -20.72 21.95 -1.34
C ALA A 318 -19.99 23.00 -2.21
N TYR A 319 -20.05 22.92 -3.54
CA TYR A 319 -19.21 23.73 -4.45
C TYR A 319 -20.01 24.61 -5.41
N LYS A 320 -21.07 25.24 -4.91
CA LYS A 320 -21.84 26.22 -5.69
C LYS A 320 -21.00 27.47 -5.98
N ALA A 321 -21.13 28.01 -7.18
CA ALA A 321 -20.54 29.28 -7.55
C ALA A 321 -21.19 30.39 -6.73
N GLU A 322 -20.38 31.11 -5.96
CA GLU A 322 -20.83 32.34 -5.33
C GLU A 322 -21.04 33.42 -6.40
N PRO A 323 -22.01 34.33 -6.24
CA PRO A 323 -22.12 35.50 -7.11
C PRO A 323 -20.85 36.34 -6.93
N MET A 324 -19.96 36.31 -7.92
CA MET A 324 -18.72 37.06 -7.89
C MET A 324 -19.01 38.57 -7.85
N ASP A 325 -18.34 39.29 -6.95
CA ASP A 325 -18.15 40.74 -7.06
C ASP A 325 -17.34 41.04 -8.34
N GLU A 326 -17.71 42.11 -9.05
CA GLU A 326 -17.20 42.48 -10.39
C GLU A 326 -15.66 42.67 -10.48
N ASP A 327 -14.94 42.66 -9.35
CA ASP A 327 -13.50 42.92 -9.24
C ASP A 327 -12.59 41.67 -9.10
N ALA A 328 -13.14 40.45 -9.04
CA ALA A 328 -12.33 39.23 -9.00
C ALA A 328 -11.86 38.82 -10.42
N CYS A 329 -10.75 39.42 -10.86
CA CYS A 329 -10.10 39.15 -12.15
C CYS A 329 -9.50 37.72 -12.18
N GLY A 330 -10.27 36.76 -12.69
CA GLY A 330 -9.77 35.47 -13.16
C GLY A 330 -10.57 35.05 -14.38
N SER A 331 -9.97 35.11 -15.58
CA SER A 331 -10.59 34.49 -16.76
C SER A 331 -10.76 32.99 -16.50
N PRO A 332 -11.91 32.36 -16.84
CA PRO A 332 -12.10 30.94 -16.64
C PRO A 332 -10.97 30.16 -17.32
N LYS A 333 -10.32 29.24 -16.57
CA LYS A 333 -9.27 28.40 -17.15
C LYS A 333 -9.86 27.53 -18.24
N THR A 334 -9.39 27.72 -19.48
CA THR A 334 -9.84 26.94 -20.64
C THR A 334 -9.59 25.44 -20.50
N ASP A 335 -8.70 25.02 -19.60
CA ASP A 335 -8.44 23.62 -19.26
C ASP A 335 -9.65 22.89 -18.65
N LEU A 336 -10.53 23.59 -17.92
CA LEU A 336 -11.61 22.96 -17.14
C LEU A 336 -12.99 23.03 -17.81
N GLU A 337 -13.06 23.50 -19.06
CA GLU A 337 -14.33 23.71 -19.78
C GLU A 337 -15.22 22.47 -19.80
N ASN A 338 -14.66 21.27 -19.97
CA ASN A 338 -15.43 20.01 -20.01
C ASN A 338 -15.44 19.23 -18.69
N LEU A 339 -14.91 19.79 -17.59
CA LEU A 339 -14.87 19.08 -16.30
C LEU A 339 -16.29 18.74 -15.81
N LEU A 340 -17.18 19.74 -15.71
CA LEU A 340 -18.55 19.52 -15.21
C LEU A 340 -19.39 18.62 -16.14
N PRO A 341 -19.38 18.81 -17.48
CA PRO A 341 -20.01 17.87 -18.40
C PRO A 341 -19.49 16.42 -18.23
N PHE A 342 -18.19 16.26 -18.04
CA PHE A 342 -17.58 14.95 -17.86
C PHE A 342 -17.97 14.30 -16.53
N ILE A 343 -17.99 15.04 -15.41
CA ILE A 343 -18.48 14.52 -14.13
C ILE A 343 -19.95 14.09 -14.24
N LYS A 344 -20.78 14.84 -14.96
CA LYS A 344 -22.17 14.47 -15.22
C LYS A 344 -22.27 13.15 -16.00
N GLU A 345 -21.43 12.98 -17.02
CA GLU A 345 -21.34 11.75 -17.80
C GLU A 345 -20.87 10.56 -16.94
N LEU A 346 -19.78 10.72 -16.19
CA LEU A 346 -19.26 9.71 -15.24
C LEU A 346 -20.33 9.24 -14.26
N ARG A 347 -21.16 10.17 -13.76
CA ARG A 347 -22.26 9.88 -12.82
C ARG A 347 -23.56 9.47 -13.52
N LYS A 348 -23.50 9.01 -14.77
CA LYS A 348 -24.64 8.50 -15.54
C LYS A 348 -25.79 9.52 -15.63
N GLY A 349 -25.46 10.81 -15.69
CA GLY A 349 -26.43 11.92 -15.77
C GLY A 349 -27.12 12.30 -14.46
N LYS A 350 -26.82 11.62 -13.34
CA LYS A 350 -27.49 11.85 -12.04
C LYS A 350 -26.98 13.09 -11.29
N ALA A 351 -25.85 13.67 -11.71
CA ALA A 351 -25.28 14.84 -11.08
C ALA A 351 -25.96 16.13 -11.57
N ASP A 352 -26.44 16.94 -10.63
CA ASP A 352 -26.76 18.34 -10.89
C ASP A 352 -25.46 19.13 -11.00
N ILE A 353 -25.27 19.82 -12.13
CA ILE A 353 -24.06 20.58 -12.44
C ILE A 353 -24.34 22.08 -12.58
N GLU A 354 -25.59 22.51 -12.44
CA GLU A 354 -25.96 23.89 -12.66
C GLU A 354 -25.43 24.78 -11.54
N GLY A 355 -24.76 25.87 -11.90
CA GLY A 355 -24.20 26.83 -10.95
C GLY A 355 -23.06 26.28 -10.08
N LEU A 356 -22.35 25.24 -10.49
CA LEU A 356 -21.16 24.73 -9.79
C LEU A 356 -19.88 25.46 -10.21
N ASN A 357 -18.92 25.56 -9.30
CA ASN A 357 -17.58 26.08 -9.56
C ASN A 357 -16.61 24.94 -9.96
N ALA A 358 -16.27 24.86 -11.24
CA ALA A 358 -15.37 23.85 -11.78
C ALA A 358 -13.94 23.91 -11.17
N GLU A 359 -13.42 25.12 -10.90
CA GLU A 359 -12.09 25.28 -10.31
C GLU A 359 -12.03 24.74 -8.89
N ALA A 360 -13.03 25.07 -8.07
CA ALA A 360 -13.10 24.59 -6.68
C ALA A 360 -13.23 23.05 -6.63
N ILE A 361 -14.01 22.46 -7.53
CA ILE A 361 -14.15 21.01 -7.67
C ILE A 361 -12.81 20.38 -8.08
N TRP A 362 -12.12 20.94 -9.07
CA TRP A 362 -10.83 20.42 -9.51
C TRP A 362 -9.77 20.50 -8.42
N GLU A 363 -9.70 21.59 -7.67
CA GLU A 363 -8.80 21.72 -6.53
C GLU A 363 -9.12 20.70 -5.43
N LYS A 364 -10.40 20.38 -5.18
CA LYS A 364 -10.76 19.29 -4.28
C LYS A 364 -10.31 17.92 -4.80
N VAL A 365 -10.46 17.65 -6.10
CA VAL A 365 -9.97 16.40 -6.73
C VAL A 365 -8.45 16.30 -6.57
N LYS A 366 -7.70 17.37 -6.85
CA LYS A 366 -6.25 17.40 -6.62
C LYS A 366 -5.87 17.09 -5.17
N ARG A 367 -6.58 17.66 -4.20
CA ARG A 367 -6.36 17.38 -2.77
C ARG A 367 -6.59 15.91 -2.43
N GLN A 368 -7.61 15.28 -3.00
CA GLN A 368 -7.88 13.85 -2.79
C GLN A 368 -6.77 12.96 -3.37
N CYS A 369 -6.21 13.33 -4.52
CA CYS A 369 -5.12 12.57 -5.14
C CYS A 369 -3.72 12.94 -4.62
N HIS A 370 -3.61 13.93 -3.72
CA HIS A 370 -2.33 14.44 -3.23
C HIS A 370 -1.52 13.37 -2.49
N ARG A 371 -2.20 12.57 -1.64
CA ARG A 371 -1.60 11.43 -0.94
C ARG A 371 -1.01 10.41 -1.92
N PHE A 372 -1.74 10.08 -2.99
CA PHE A 372 -1.27 9.14 -4.02
C PHE A 372 0.03 9.64 -4.64
N LEU A 373 0.07 10.90 -5.09
CA LEU A 373 1.26 11.50 -5.70
C LEU A 373 2.46 11.54 -4.75
N ARG A 374 2.26 11.93 -3.48
CA ARG A 374 3.33 11.92 -2.45
C ARG A 374 3.91 10.53 -2.24
N CYS A 375 3.05 9.52 -2.12
CA CYS A 375 3.45 8.13 -1.97
C CYS A 375 4.23 7.62 -3.21
N CYS A 376 3.80 7.98 -4.43
CA CYS A 376 4.53 7.69 -5.65
C CYS A 376 5.92 8.34 -5.66
N CYS A 377 6.03 9.61 -5.28
CA CYS A 377 7.33 10.30 -5.19
C CYS A 377 8.29 9.58 -4.23
N LEU A 378 7.82 9.21 -3.03
CA LEU A 378 8.60 8.43 -2.07
C LEU A 378 9.02 7.07 -2.65
N PHE A 379 8.07 6.32 -3.20
CA PHE A 379 8.32 4.98 -3.73
C PHE A 379 9.36 5.01 -4.85
N PHE A 380 9.18 5.88 -5.84
CA PHE A 380 10.09 5.96 -6.98
C PHE A 380 11.46 6.55 -6.64
N HIS A 381 11.53 7.47 -5.67
CA HIS A 381 12.80 7.98 -5.15
C HIS A 381 13.67 6.84 -4.58
N PHE A 382 13.11 6.02 -3.70
CA PHE A 382 13.84 4.89 -3.09
C PHE A 382 14.04 3.70 -4.04
N LEU A 383 13.24 3.60 -5.12
CA LEU A 383 13.39 2.55 -6.13
C LEU A 383 14.48 2.86 -7.16
N SER A 384 14.73 4.14 -7.49
CA SER A 384 15.68 4.55 -8.55
C SER A 384 16.89 5.35 -8.10
N ASP A 385 16.91 5.85 -6.86
CA ASP A 385 17.88 6.83 -6.37
C ASP A 385 17.98 8.09 -7.27
N ILE A 386 16.96 8.39 -8.07
CA ILE A 386 16.91 9.63 -8.86
C ILE A 386 16.81 10.81 -7.89
N ILE A 387 17.74 11.75 -8.05
CA ILE A 387 17.80 12.98 -7.27
C ILE A 387 16.51 13.77 -7.50
N PRO A 388 15.74 14.08 -6.45
CA PRO A 388 14.52 14.85 -6.60
C PRO A 388 14.81 16.34 -6.87
N PRO A 389 13.86 17.05 -7.50
CA PRO A 389 13.92 18.51 -7.61
C PRO A 389 13.95 19.14 -6.21
N THR A 390 14.61 20.30 -6.10
CA THR A 390 14.82 21.03 -4.84
C THR A 390 13.51 21.37 -4.13
N GLU A 391 12.45 21.58 -4.88
CA GLU A 391 11.10 21.88 -4.45
C GLU A 391 10.54 20.76 -3.57
N LEU A 392 10.74 19.49 -3.94
CA LEU A 392 10.28 18.35 -3.11
C LEU A 392 11.07 18.18 -1.80
N THR A 393 12.17 18.92 -1.63
CA THR A 393 13.01 18.90 -0.43
C THR A 393 12.67 20.01 0.57
N VAL A 394 11.75 20.91 0.23
CA VAL A 394 11.32 22.01 1.11
C VAL A 394 9.85 21.88 1.50
N VAL A 395 9.49 22.42 2.66
CA VAL A 395 8.11 22.39 3.18
C VAL A 395 7.18 23.08 2.18
N ASN A 396 6.01 22.48 1.92
CA ASN A 396 5.01 22.94 0.93
C ASN A 396 5.48 23.00 -0.53
N GLY A 397 6.65 22.44 -0.86
CA GLY A 397 7.12 22.35 -2.25
C GLY A 397 6.57 21.14 -3.03
N ASP A 398 5.81 20.27 -2.36
CA ASP A 398 5.08 19.15 -2.95
C ASP A 398 3.75 19.60 -3.61
N THR A 399 3.86 20.56 -4.51
CA THR A 399 2.73 21.03 -5.32
C THR A 399 2.35 19.97 -6.36
N TRP A 400 1.11 20.07 -6.86
CA TRP A 400 0.58 19.20 -7.91
C TRP A 400 1.52 19.13 -9.13
N GLU A 401 1.96 20.29 -9.61
CA GLU A 401 2.82 20.41 -10.79
C GLU A 401 4.22 19.84 -10.53
N THR A 402 4.78 20.06 -9.34
CA THR A 402 6.12 19.56 -8.98
C THR A 402 6.13 18.03 -8.90
N MET A 403 5.13 17.45 -8.24
CA MET A 403 5.02 15.99 -8.12
C MET A 403 4.72 15.33 -9.47
N CYS A 404 3.78 15.86 -10.25
CA CYS A 404 3.51 15.38 -11.60
C CYS A 404 4.77 15.48 -12.48
N GLY A 405 5.50 16.60 -12.41
CA GLY A 405 6.75 16.77 -13.15
C GLY A 405 7.84 15.77 -12.76
N TYR A 406 8.02 15.49 -11.46
CA TYR A 406 8.99 14.49 -10.99
C TYR A 406 8.63 13.06 -11.42
N LEU A 407 7.33 12.73 -11.45
CA LEU A 407 6.82 11.42 -11.87
C LEU A 407 6.63 11.29 -13.38
N ASP A 408 6.93 12.34 -14.15
CA ASP A 408 6.68 12.43 -15.59
C ASP A 408 5.19 12.16 -15.95
N LEU A 409 4.27 12.73 -15.18
CA LEU A 409 2.82 12.62 -15.36
C LEU A 409 2.22 13.95 -15.88
N PRO A 410 1.10 13.90 -16.63
CA PRO A 410 0.39 15.12 -17.02
C PRO A 410 -0.19 15.84 -15.80
N CYS A 411 -0.28 17.18 -15.87
CA CYS A 411 -0.75 18.01 -14.76
C CYS A 411 -2.10 18.71 -15.05
N THR A 412 -2.54 18.74 -16.30
CA THR A 412 -3.77 19.41 -16.74
C THR A 412 -4.94 18.42 -16.80
N PHE A 413 -6.17 18.91 -16.65
CA PHE A 413 -7.35 18.07 -16.81
C PHE A 413 -7.45 17.51 -18.24
N LYS A 414 -7.12 18.33 -19.25
CA LYS A 414 -7.13 17.94 -20.66
C LYS A 414 -6.23 16.75 -20.95
N ASP A 415 -4.97 16.80 -20.52
CA ASP A 415 -4.00 15.75 -20.81
C ASP A 415 -4.22 14.51 -19.93
N LEU A 416 -4.78 14.68 -18.73
CA LEU A 416 -5.09 13.55 -17.84
C LEU A 416 -6.33 12.78 -18.27
N ILE A 417 -7.39 13.46 -18.71
CA ILE A 417 -8.73 12.87 -18.81
C ILE A 417 -9.35 13.05 -20.20
N GLU A 418 -9.18 14.20 -20.86
CA GLU A 418 -9.86 14.47 -22.15
C GLU A 418 -9.24 13.73 -23.35
N VAL A 419 -8.04 13.15 -23.19
CA VAL A 419 -7.45 12.25 -24.17
C VAL A 419 -8.44 11.11 -24.48
N PRO A 420 -8.78 10.81 -25.75
CA PRO A 420 -9.89 9.89 -26.08
C PRO A 420 -9.82 8.53 -25.40
N ILE A 421 -8.62 7.94 -25.30
CA ILE A 421 -8.39 6.64 -24.65
C ILE A 421 -8.59 6.75 -23.13
N ALA A 422 -8.06 7.81 -22.52
CA ALA A 422 -8.21 8.10 -21.11
C ALA A 422 -9.68 8.33 -20.73
N ARG A 423 -10.40 9.17 -21.48
CA ARG A 423 -11.81 9.45 -21.28
C ARG A 423 -12.63 8.16 -21.36
N LYS A 424 -12.40 7.36 -22.41
CA LYS A 424 -13.07 6.07 -22.58
C LYS A 424 -12.81 5.16 -21.40
N LYS A 425 -11.57 5.06 -20.94
CA LYS A 425 -11.19 4.20 -19.80
C LYS A 425 -11.86 4.65 -18.49
N CYS A 426 -11.92 5.94 -18.22
CA CYS A 426 -12.61 6.48 -17.05
C CYS A 426 -14.11 6.14 -17.05
N LEU A 427 -14.75 6.19 -18.22
CA LEU A 427 -16.15 5.78 -18.38
C LEU A 427 -16.34 4.27 -18.22
N GLU A 428 -15.40 3.45 -18.71
CA GLU A 428 -15.40 1.99 -18.48
C GLU A 428 -15.33 1.67 -16.97
N TRP A 429 -14.44 2.33 -16.22
CA TRP A 429 -14.37 2.20 -14.76
C TRP A 429 -15.66 2.65 -14.07
N ALA A 430 -16.22 3.79 -14.46
CA ALA A 430 -17.49 4.29 -13.92
C ALA A 430 -18.66 3.33 -14.23
N ALA A 431 -18.61 2.59 -15.34
CA ALA A 431 -19.61 1.59 -15.68
C ALA A 431 -19.55 0.35 -14.77
N LEU A 432 -18.36 0.02 -14.23
CA LEU A 432 -18.18 -1.05 -13.25
C LEU A 432 -18.71 -0.67 -11.86
N CYS A 433 -18.87 0.63 -11.59
CA CYS A 433 -19.43 1.12 -10.34
C CYS A 433 -20.94 0.83 -10.29
N GLY A 434 -21.39 0.28 -9.16
CA GLY A 434 -22.81 0.02 -8.89
C GLY A 434 -23.68 1.29 -8.94
N ASP A 435 -25.00 1.12 -9.09
CA ASP A 435 -25.93 2.27 -9.21
C ASP A 435 -26.07 3.11 -7.94
N THR A 436 -25.73 2.52 -6.80
CA THR A 436 -25.55 3.19 -5.51
C THR A 436 -24.06 3.35 -5.31
N ILE A 437 -23.56 4.58 -5.38
CA ILE A 437 -22.23 4.92 -4.90
C ILE A 437 -22.28 4.64 -3.40
N SER A 438 -21.76 3.49 -2.97
CA SER A 438 -21.51 3.23 -1.55
C SER A 438 -20.69 4.40 -1.00
N PRO A 439 -20.80 4.79 0.27
CA PRO A 439 -20.02 5.90 0.80
C PRO A 439 -18.54 5.59 0.63
N VAL A 440 -17.94 6.11 -0.44
CA VAL A 440 -16.52 5.97 -0.74
C VAL A 440 -15.84 6.83 0.30
N ALA A 441 -15.03 6.20 1.16
CA ALA A 441 -14.22 6.94 2.10
C ALA A 441 -13.23 7.80 1.31
N LEU A 442 -13.51 9.11 1.25
CA LEU A 442 -12.55 10.10 0.80
C LEU A 442 -11.35 10.07 1.75
N ASP A 443 -10.17 10.33 1.21
CA ASP A 443 -8.99 10.47 2.05
C ASP A 443 -9.20 11.64 3.00
N ALA A 444 -8.96 11.38 4.29
CA ALA A 444 -9.00 12.42 5.31
C ALA A 444 -8.00 13.51 4.94
N GLU A 445 -8.42 14.78 5.02
CA GLU A 445 -7.55 15.91 4.68
C GLU A 445 -6.36 16.02 5.61
N GLU A 446 -6.54 15.60 6.87
CA GLU A 446 -5.49 15.56 7.86
C GLU A 446 -5.17 14.10 8.26
N PRO A 447 -3.89 13.79 8.50
CA PRO A 447 -3.51 12.49 9.02
C PRO A 447 -4.14 12.27 10.40
N PRO A 448 -4.45 11.01 10.77
CA PRO A 448 -4.97 10.72 12.10
C PRO A 448 -3.96 11.16 13.16
N LYS A 449 -4.39 12.06 14.05
CA LYS A 449 -3.61 12.57 15.17
C LYS A 449 -4.28 12.14 16.47
N LEU A 450 -3.47 11.89 17.49
CA LEU A 450 -3.98 11.78 18.85
C LEU A 450 -4.44 13.16 19.34
N MET A 451 -5.37 13.20 20.27
CA MET A 451 -5.82 14.45 20.89
C MET A 451 -4.61 15.22 21.46
N PRO A 452 -4.49 16.53 21.16
CA PRO A 452 -3.44 17.34 21.72
C PRO A 452 -3.65 17.43 23.23
N LEU A 453 -2.56 17.24 23.98
CA LEU A 453 -2.56 17.43 25.42
C LEU A 453 -2.14 18.88 25.73
N PRO A 454 -2.64 19.47 26.82
CA PRO A 454 -2.18 20.77 27.28
C PRO A 454 -0.66 20.79 27.51
N ASP A 455 -0.02 21.90 27.18
CA ASP A 455 1.42 22.09 27.40
C ASP A 455 1.78 22.08 28.90
N ASP A 456 0.86 22.54 29.75
CA ASP A 456 0.97 22.46 31.21
C ASP A 456 0.23 21.24 31.74
N PHE A 457 0.98 20.31 32.34
CA PHE A 457 0.44 19.14 33.02
C PHE A 457 -0.61 19.50 34.08
N SER A 458 -0.51 20.66 34.70
CA SER A 458 -1.45 21.15 35.72
C SER A 458 -2.85 21.37 35.15
N GLU A 459 -2.97 21.82 33.90
CA GLU A 459 -4.26 21.99 33.23
C GLU A 459 -4.94 20.64 33.01
N LEU A 460 -4.17 19.63 32.56
CA LEU A 460 -4.68 18.27 32.44
C LEU A 460 -5.14 17.73 33.80
N MET A 461 -4.36 17.96 34.87
CA MET A 461 -4.73 17.55 36.22
C MET A 461 -6.01 18.24 36.72
N ASN A 462 -6.22 19.52 36.42
CA ASN A 462 -7.44 20.24 36.76
C ASN A 462 -8.65 19.63 36.06
N VAL A 463 -8.57 19.43 34.73
CA VAL A 463 -9.64 18.81 33.93
C VAL A 463 -9.96 17.40 34.44
N VAL A 464 -8.93 16.63 34.79
CA VAL A 464 -9.04 15.28 35.31
C VAL A 464 -9.61 15.25 36.74
N SER A 465 -9.32 16.27 37.57
CA SER A 465 -9.82 16.37 38.94
C SER A 465 -11.32 16.68 39.02
N GLU A 466 -11.88 17.32 37.99
CA GLU A 466 -13.33 17.59 37.89
C GLU A 466 -14.13 16.36 37.45
N PHE A 467 -13.47 15.28 37.01
CA PHE A 467 -14.13 14.10 36.51
C PHE A 467 -14.76 13.26 37.64
N SER A 468 -16.08 13.10 37.56
CA SER A 468 -16.85 12.15 38.37
C SER A 468 -17.27 10.95 37.52
N CYS A 469 -17.02 9.73 38.00
CA CYS A 469 -17.38 8.52 37.27
C CYS A 469 -18.92 8.34 37.24
N PRO A 470 -19.55 8.22 36.07
CA PRO A 470 -21.01 8.06 35.97
C PRO A 470 -21.53 6.74 36.55
N ASN A 471 -20.66 5.74 36.70
CA ASN A 471 -21.00 4.43 37.26
C ASN A 471 -20.69 4.31 38.77
N SER A 472 -20.24 5.39 39.42
CA SER A 472 -19.92 5.43 40.85
C SER A 472 -20.86 6.41 41.56
N GLU A 473 -21.72 5.92 42.45
CA GLU A 473 -22.65 6.78 43.20
C GLU A 473 -22.00 7.50 44.40
N ARG A 474 -20.78 7.15 44.82
CA ARG A 474 -20.26 7.55 46.15
C ARG A 474 -18.80 7.95 46.29
N GLU A 475 -17.95 7.83 45.27
CA GLU A 475 -16.54 8.28 45.37
C GLU A 475 -16.03 8.83 44.04
N ASP A 476 -15.20 9.88 44.14
CA ASP A 476 -14.36 10.42 43.06
C ASP A 476 -13.62 9.26 42.37
N SER A 477 -13.48 9.31 41.04
CA SER A 477 -12.70 8.30 40.33
C SER A 477 -11.26 8.33 40.85
N LYS A 478 -10.75 7.21 41.38
CA LYS A 478 -9.35 7.13 41.85
C LYS A 478 -8.35 7.10 40.70
N TYR A 479 -8.81 6.74 39.50
CA TYR A 479 -7.99 6.55 38.31
C TYR A 479 -8.71 7.05 37.05
N PRO A 480 -8.93 8.36 36.95
CA PRO A 480 -9.37 8.97 35.71
C PRO A 480 -8.28 8.82 34.63
N THR A 481 -8.68 8.56 33.40
CA THR A 481 -7.79 8.31 32.27
C THR A 481 -8.39 8.94 31.02
N MET A 482 -7.61 9.67 30.25
CA MET A 482 -8.07 10.25 28.99
C MET A 482 -7.79 9.31 27.82
N CYS A 483 -8.81 9.04 27.00
CA CYS A 483 -8.63 8.35 25.73
C CYS A 483 -7.95 9.30 24.73
N LEU A 484 -6.73 8.99 24.30
CA LEU A 484 -6.01 9.83 23.33
C LEU A 484 -6.59 9.78 21.90
N VAL A 485 -7.55 8.88 21.64
CA VAL A 485 -8.25 8.80 20.34
C VAL A 485 -9.43 9.75 20.28
N CYS A 486 -10.26 9.83 21.33
CA CYS A 486 -11.48 10.63 21.33
C CYS A 486 -11.50 11.78 22.36
N GLY A 487 -10.48 11.89 23.21
CA GLY A 487 -10.38 12.93 24.26
C GLY A 487 -11.27 12.69 25.48
N GLN A 488 -12.09 11.64 25.49
CA GLN A 488 -13.00 11.35 26.59
C GLN A 488 -12.23 10.88 27.83
N ILE A 489 -12.60 11.44 28.99
CA ILE A 489 -12.09 10.98 30.29
C ILE A 489 -12.97 9.84 30.79
N LEU A 490 -12.31 8.74 31.17
CA LEU A 490 -12.88 7.47 31.55
C LEU A 490 -12.27 7.00 32.87
N CYS A 491 -12.93 6.07 33.54
CA CYS A 491 -12.41 5.43 34.75
C CYS A 491 -11.84 4.05 34.39
N SER A 492 -10.52 3.92 34.27
CA SER A 492 -9.90 2.71 33.69
C SER A 492 -9.53 1.62 34.73
N GLN A 493 -9.18 2.00 35.97
CA GLN A 493 -8.66 1.04 36.97
C GLN A 493 -9.59 0.78 38.15
N SER A 494 -10.77 1.39 38.19
CA SER A 494 -11.74 1.14 39.26
C SER A 494 -12.77 0.08 38.83
N TYR A 495 -13.16 -0.78 39.78
CA TYR A 495 -14.14 -1.85 39.55
C TYR A 495 -15.50 -1.37 38.99
N CYS A 496 -15.87 -0.11 39.22
CA CYS A 496 -17.15 0.47 38.76
C CYS A 496 -17.29 0.51 37.22
N CYS A 497 -16.18 0.46 36.49
CA CYS A 497 -16.15 0.55 35.03
C CYS A 497 -15.51 -0.67 34.37
N GLN A 498 -15.21 -1.72 35.13
CA GLN A 498 -14.66 -2.95 34.56
C GLN A 498 -15.74 -3.74 33.84
N THR A 499 -15.43 -4.16 32.61
CA THR A 499 -16.29 -5.04 31.81
C THR A 499 -15.57 -6.36 31.55
N GLU A 500 -16.29 -7.47 31.62
CA GLU A 500 -15.76 -8.78 31.23
C GLU A 500 -15.81 -8.93 29.71
N ILE A 501 -14.64 -9.08 29.09
CA ILE A 501 -14.51 -9.39 27.67
C ILE A 501 -14.09 -10.85 27.55
N ARG A 502 -14.74 -11.60 26.66
CA ARG A 502 -14.34 -12.96 26.33
C ARG A 502 -13.02 -12.93 25.56
N LYS A 503 -12.00 -13.67 26.02
CA LYS A 503 -10.78 -13.86 25.25
C LYS A 503 -11.11 -14.51 23.92
N SER A 504 -10.60 -13.94 22.83
CA SER A 504 -10.63 -14.62 21.53
C SER A 504 -9.54 -15.69 21.53
N GLY A 505 -9.91 -16.94 21.81
CA GLY A 505 -8.99 -18.08 21.87
C GLY A 505 -9.66 -19.39 22.34
N ARG A 506 -9.03 -20.54 22.06
CA ARG A 506 -9.57 -21.90 22.35
C ARG A 506 -9.78 -22.23 23.83
N SER A 507 -9.29 -21.41 24.76
CA SER A 507 -9.62 -21.49 26.19
C SER A 507 -10.58 -20.37 26.53
N GLY A 508 -11.83 -20.70 26.83
CA GLY A 508 -12.92 -19.75 27.14
C GLY A 508 -12.77 -19.00 28.47
N GLY A 509 -11.67 -18.27 28.64
CA GLY A 509 -11.47 -17.34 29.76
C GLY A 509 -12.07 -15.96 29.47
N THR A 510 -12.52 -15.29 30.53
CA THR A 510 -12.87 -13.86 30.52
C THR A 510 -11.69 -13.04 31.03
N GLU A 511 -11.48 -11.85 30.47
CA GLU A 511 -10.61 -10.81 31.05
C GLU A 511 -11.45 -9.62 31.47
N HIS A 512 -11.11 -9.05 32.62
CA HIS A 512 -11.65 -7.76 33.03
C HIS A 512 -10.84 -6.66 32.34
N VAL A 513 -11.51 -5.83 31.57
CA VAL A 513 -10.91 -4.66 30.92
C VAL A 513 -11.57 -3.41 31.50
N GLY A 514 -10.77 -2.37 31.75
CA GLY A 514 -11.27 -1.05 32.13
C GLY A 514 -12.15 -0.45 31.03
N ALA A 515 -12.94 0.58 31.38
CA ALA A 515 -13.78 1.31 30.43
C ALA A 515 -12.98 1.96 29.28
#